data_AF-A0A933BUF3-F1
#
_entry.id   AF-A0A933BUF3-F1
#
_cell.length_a   1.000
_cell.length_b   1.000
_cell.length_c   1.000
_cell.angle_alpha   90.00
_cell.angle_beta   90.00
_cell.angle_gamma   90.00
#
_symmetry.space_group_name_H-M   'P 1'
#
loop_
_entity.id
_entity.type
_entity.pdbx_description
1 polymer ?
#
loop_
_entity_poly.entity_id
_entity_poly.type
_entity_poly.pdbx_seq_one_letter_code
_entity_poly.pdbx_strand_id
1 'polypeptide(L)' 'MRGYLDIETSFEGAITVVGLYADDRGCIQLVGPDVTEVNLYRVLEGLRTLCTYNGSRFD' A
#
# COMPACT_ATOMS: atom_id res chain seq x y z
N MET A 1 -4.87 5.85 13.88
CA MET A 1 -5.56 4.92 12.99
C MET A 1 -4.52 4.00 12.38
N ARG A 2 -4.85 2.72 12.24
CA ARG A 2 -3.95 1.72 11.67
C ARG A 2 -4.34 1.44 10.21
N GLY A 3 -3.34 1.22 9.39
CA GLY A 3 -3.49 0.68 8.05
C GLY A 3 -2.63 -0.57 7.93
N TYR A 4 -3.06 -1.53 7.11
CA TYR A 4 -2.36 -2.77 6.83
C TYR A 4 -2.06 -2.79 5.34
N LEU A 5 -0.77 -2.77 4.99
CA LEU A 5 -0.29 -2.65 3.63
C LEU A 5 0.48 -3.90 3.22
N ASP A 6 0.30 -4.24 1.96
CA ASP A 6 0.97 -5.33 1.26
C ASP A 6 1.16 -4.91 -0.20
N ILE A 7 2.26 -5.33 -0.82
CA ILE A 7 2.54 -5.07 -2.24
C ILE A 7 2.67 -6.36 -3.04
N GLU A 8 2.30 -6.27 -4.31
CA GLU A 8 2.61 -7.30 -5.30
C GLU A 8 3.61 -6.75 -6.30
N THR A 9 4.52 -7.62 -6.76
CA THR A 9 5.53 -7.25 -7.76
C THR A 9 5.44 -8.13 -9.00
N SER A 10 5.95 -7.63 -10.12
CA SER A 10 6.26 -8.47 -11.28
C SER A 10 7.44 -9.40 -10.95
N PHE A 11 7.72 -10.35 -11.84
CA PHE A 11 8.88 -11.23 -11.72
C PHE A 11 10.21 -10.45 -11.71
N GLU A 12 10.24 -9.30 -12.39
CA GLU A 12 11.37 -8.37 -12.47
C GLU A 12 11.42 -7.38 -11.30
N GLY A 13 10.49 -7.45 -10.34
CA GLY A 13 10.47 -6.62 -9.14
C GLY A 13 9.78 -5.26 -9.30
N ALA A 14 9.08 -5.01 -10.41
CA ALA A 14 8.27 -3.80 -10.53
C ALA A 14 7.02 -3.89 -9.63
N ILE A 15 6.69 -2.86 -8.86
CA ILE A 15 5.45 -2.84 -8.06
C ILE A 15 4.25 -2.81 -9.01
N THR A 16 3.36 -3.80 -8.88
CA THR A 16 2.16 -3.95 -9.74
C THR A 16 0.88 -3.62 -8.99
N VAL A 17 0.83 -3.88 -7.68
CA VAL A 17 -0.32 -3.55 -6.82
C VAL A 17 0.19 -3.04 -5.48
N VAL A 18 -0.47 -2.01 -4.95
CA VAL A 18 -0.35 -1.62 -3.53
C VAL A 18 -1.73 -1.77 -2.90
N GLY A 19 -1.86 -2.70 -1.95
CA GLY A 19 -3.06 -2.90 -1.16
C GLY A 19 -2.98 -2.18 0.17
N LEU A 20 -4.09 -1.56 0.60
CA LEU A 20 -4.23 -0.98 1.93
C LEU A 20 -5.60 -1.32 2.50
N TYR A 21 -5.65 -1.96 3.66
CA TYR A 21 -6.84 -1.93 4.52
C TYR A 21 -6.67 -0.89 5.61
N ALA A 22 -7.62 0.05 5.74
CA ALA A 22 -7.67 0.99 6.85
C ALA A 22 -9.01 0.90 7.57
N ASP A 23 -8.98 1.01 8.90
CA ASP A 23 -10.17 0.79 9.76
C ASP A 23 -11.37 1.69 9.38
N ASP A 24 -11.11 2.88 8.83
CA ASP A 24 -12.13 3.88 8.48
C ASP A 24 -12.54 3.90 7.00
N ARG A 25 -11.75 3.27 6.13
CA ARG A 25 -11.92 3.33 4.67
C ARG A 25 -12.13 1.96 4.03
N GLY A 26 -11.90 0.88 4.78
CA GLY A 26 -11.92 -0.47 4.24
C GLY A 26 -10.72 -0.75 3.35
N CYS A 27 -10.91 -1.59 2.32
CA CYS A 27 -9.86 -2.01 1.40
C CYS A 27 -9.74 -1.04 0.21
N ILE A 28 -8.52 -0.61 -0.07
CA ILE A 28 -8.12 0.24 -1.19
C ILE A 28 -7.00 -0.48 -1.95
N GLN A 29 -7.04 -0.46 -3.29
CA GLN A 29 -5.97 -0.99 -4.11
C GLN A 29 -5.56 0.03 -5.17
N LEU A 30 -4.26 0.24 -5.32
CA LEU A 30 -3.66 0.92 -6.46
C LEU A 30 -3.12 -0.16 -7.40
N VAL A 31 -3.55 -0.16 -8.66
CA VAL A 31 -3.20 -1.23 -9.62
C VAL A 31 -2.53 -0.63 -10.85
N GLY A 32 -1.36 -1.16 -11.22
CA GLY A 32 -0.62 -0.77 -12.41
C GLY A 32 -0.38 0.74 -12.46
N PRO A 33 -0.92 1.48 -13.47
CA PRO A 33 -0.74 2.92 -13.59
C PRO A 33 -1.20 3.76 -12.40
N ASP A 34 -2.07 3.23 -11.54
CA ASP A 34 -2.52 3.94 -10.34
C ASP A 34 -1.49 3.90 -9.20
N VAL A 35 -0.48 3.04 -9.30
CA VAL A 35 0.68 3.01 -8.39
C VAL A 35 1.59 4.20 -8.70
N THR A 36 1.14 5.36 -8.24
CA THR A 36 1.87 6.63 -8.34
C THR A 36 2.18 7.15 -6.95
N GLU A 37 3.24 7.95 -6.83
CA GLU A 37 3.60 8.63 -5.58
C GLU A 37 2.42 9.44 -5.01
N VAL A 38 1.68 10.15 -5.88
CA VAL A 38 0.53 10.98 -5.48
C VAL A 38 -0.59 10.13 -4.90
N ASN A 39 -0.93 9.02 -5.56
CA ASN A 39 -1.97 8.13 -5.05
C ASN A 39 -1.51 7.42 -3.77
N LEU A 40 -0.24 7.04 -3.67
CA LEU A 40 0.32 6.42 -2.47
C LEU A 40 0.20 7.34 -1.25
N TYR A 41 0.58 8.62 -1.37
CA TYR A 41 0.41 9.58 -0.28
C TYR A 41 -1.06 9.77 0.10
N ARG A 42 -1.96 9.85 -0.89
CA ARG A 42 -3.40 10.00 -0.64
C ARG A 42 -3.98 8.82 0.13
N VAL A 43 -3.63 7.58 -0.22
CA VAL A 43 -4.16 6.40 0.48
C VAL A 43 -3.56 6.28 1.89
N LEU A 44 -2.32 6.72 2.10
CA LEU A 44 -1.66 6.68 3.42
C LEU A 44 -2.06 7.85 4.33
N GLU A 45 -2.71 8.88 3.82
CA GLU A 45 -3.08 10.07 4.57
C GLU A 45 -3.89 9.73 5.84
N GLY A 46 -3.56 10.39 6.95
CA GLY A 46 -4.23 10.22 8.24
C GLY A 46 -3.87 8.94 9.02
N LEU A 47 -3.14 7.99 8.42
CA LEU A 47 -2.64 6.83 9.14
C LEU A 47 -1.58 7.24 10.17
N ARG A 48 -1.67 6.67 11.38
CA ARG A 48 -0.69 6.86 12.46
C ARG A 48 0.25 5.67 12.60
N THR A 49 -0.17 4.52 12.07
CA THR A 49 0.58 3.27 12.14
C THR A 49 0.31 2.52 10.85
N LEU A 50 1.38 2.18 10.13
CA LEU A 50 1.34 1.31 8.98
C LEU A 50 1.88 -0.05 9.40
N CYS A 51 1.05 -1.07 9.32
CA CYS A 51 1.40 -2.45 9.60
C CYS A 51 1.70 -3.14 8.27
N THR A 52 2.80 -3.88 8.21
CA THR A 52 3.16 -4.72 7.06
C THR A 52 3.63 -6.08 7.59
N TYR A 53 3.72 -7.08 6.70
CA TYR A 53 4.40 -8.31 7.01
C TYR A 53 5.75 -8.33 6.30
N ASN A 54 6.85 -8.15 7.06
CA ASN A 54 8.21 -8.06 6.52
C ASN A 54 8.52 -6.81 5.65
N GLY A 55 7.69 -5.76 5.67
CA GLY A 55 7.95 -4.53 4.89
C GLY A 55 9.28 -3.83 5.21
N SER A 56 9.84 -4.03 6.41
CA SER A 56 11.23 -3.57 6.69
C SER A 56 12.31 -4.14 5.75
N ARG A 57 11.98 -5.18 4.97
CA ARG A 57 12.88 -5.87 4.03
C ARG A 57 12.31 -6.07 2.63
N PHE A 58 11.02 -5.75 2.41
CA PHE A 58 10.35 -6.05 1.14
C PHE A 58 9.45 -4.89 0.68
N ASP A 59 8.28 -4.72 1.31
CA ASP A 59 7.31 -3.65 1.03
C ASP A 59 7.87 -2.23 1.26
#